data_AF-A0A924SE33-F1
#
_entry.id   AF-A0A924SE33-F1
#
_cell.length_a   1.000
_cell.length_b   1.000
_cell.length_c   1.000
_cell.angle_alpha   90.00
_cell.angle_beta   90.00
_cell.angle_gamma   90.00
#
_symmetry.space_group_name_H-M   'P 1'
#
loop_
_entity.id
_entity.type
_entity.pdbx_description
1 polymer ?
#
loop_
_entity_poly.entity_id
_entity_poly.type
_entity_poly.pdbx_seq_one_letter_code
_entity_poly.pdbx_strand_id
1 'polypeptide(L)'
;RAAGEQGINVDVLSAIGSANLQLGRLGQAEQILRRALELDPTFVPAMNNLGVALMGRGKVGEARVVFQQAFAQDSGETDAIRENLRLAIAKSESEAYADPVEEANFSLVRRGQGEYLLLSRL
;
A
#
# COMPACT_ATOMS: atom_id res chain seq x y z
N ARG A 1 -19.76 -33.73 23.19
CA ARG A 1 -19.80 -32.26 23.33
C ARG A 1 -18.70 -31.70 22.44
N ALA A 2 -19.00 -31.29 21.22
CA ALA A 2 -18.03 -30.85 20.21
C ALA A 2 -18.41 -29.45 19.70
N ALA A 3 -18.51 -28.49 20.61
CA ALA A 3 -18.97 -27.13 20.33
C ALA A 3 -18.19 -26.10 21.18
N GLY A 4 -16.86 -26.26 21.25
CA GLY A 4 -16.00 -25.45 22.14
C GLY A 4 -14.60 -25.10 21.61
N GLU A 5 -14.25 -25.39 20.35
CA GLU A 5 -12.88 -25.20 19.81
C GLU A 5 -12.82 -24.34 18.55
N GLN A 6 -13.59 -23.26 18.45
CA GLN A 6 -13.44 -22.27 17.37
C GLN A 6 -13.48 -20.85 17.93
N GLY A 7 -12.46 -20.49 18.72
CA GLY A 7 -12.43 -19.18 19.38
C GLY A 7 -11.85 -18.06 18.51
N ILE A 8 -10.84 -18.35 17.68
CA ILE A 8 -10.14 -17.37 16.85
C ILE A 8 -9.60 -18.09 15.62
N ASN A 9 -10.16 -17.76 14.45
CA ASN A 9 -9.62 -18.16 13.15
C ASN A 9 -9.33 -16.90 12.31
N VAL A 10 -8.80 -17.10 11.10
CA VAL A 10 -8.38 -16.00 10.21
C VAL A 10 -9.55 -15.11 9.78
N ASP A 11 -10.74 -15.68 9.61
CA ASP A 11 -11.96 -14.93 9.29
C ASP A 11 -12.35 -13.98 10.43
N VAL A 12 -12.37 -14.48 11.67
CA VAL A 12 -12.69 -13.68 12.86
C VAL A 12 -11.66 -12.57 13.06
N LEU A 13 -10.36 -12.88 12.93
CA LEU A 13 -9.31 -11.86 13.04
C LEU A 13 -9.43 -10.80 11.94
N SER A 14 -9.72 -11.19 10.70
CA SER A 14 -9.94 -10.26 9.60
C SER A 14 -11.15 -9.36 9.83
N ALA A 15 -12.26 -9.91 10.32
CA ALA A 15 -13.46 -9.14 10.67
C ALA A 15 -13.17 -8.12 11.78
N ILE A 16 -12.44 -8.51 12.84
CA ILE A 16 -12.03 -7.58 13.91
C ILE A 16 -11.07 -6.50 13.36
N GLY A 17 -10.14 -6.88 12.48
CA GLY A 17 -9.24 -5.93 11.81
C GLY A 17 -10.00 -4.90 10.99
N SER A 18 -10.97 -5.35 10.19
CA SER A 18 -11.87 -4.49 9.40
C SER A 18 -12.71 -3.55 10.27
N ALA A 19 -13.25 -4.05 11.39
CA ALA A 19 -13.97 -3.21 12.34
C ALA A 19 -13.08 -2.11 12.94
N ASN A 20 -11.82 -2.44 13.27
CA ASN A 20 -10.86 -1.44 13.76
C ASN A 20 -10.49 -0.40 12.69
N LEU A 21 -10.39 -0.78 11.41
CA LEU A 21 -10.21 0.16 10.31
C LEU A 21 -11.36 1.16 10.23
N GLN A 22 -12.60 0.69 10.27
CA GLN A 22 -13.79 1.54 10.23
C GLN A 22 -13.87 2.51 11.42
N LEU A 23 -13.33 2.10 12.58
CA LEU A 23 -13.24 2.93 13.78
C LEU A 23 -12.01 3.87 13.78
N GLY A 24 -11.18 3.87 12.72
CA GLY A 24 -9.94 4.66 12.66
C GLY A 24 -8.83 4.18 13.59
N ARG A 25 -8.98 2.99 14.19
CA ARG A 25 -8.03 2.39 15.15
C ARG A 25 -6.92 1.66 14.40
N LEU A 26 -6.18 2.40 13.58
CA LEU A 26 -5.27 1.83 12.59
C LEU A 26 -4.16 0.94 13.19
N GLY A 27 -3.64 1.32 14.37
CA GLY A 27 -2.63 0.51 15.06
C GLY A 27 -3.15 -0.85 15.54
N GLN A 28 -4.39 -0.89 16.04
CA GLN A 28 -5.03 -2.14 16.48
C GLN A 28 -5.40 -3.00 15.27
N ALA A 29 -5.89 -2.38 14.19
CA ALA A 29 -6.14 -3.08 12.94
C ALA A 29 -4.86 -3.75 12.43
N GLU A 30 -3.75 -3.02 12.35
CA GLU A 30 -2.46 -3.56 11.91
C GLU A 30 -2.04 -4.79 12.74
N GLN A 31 -2.08 -4.70 14.07
CA GLN A 31 -1.68 -5.81 14.96
C GLN A 31 -2.54 -7.07 14.75
N ILE A 32 -3.86 -6.89 14.66
CA ILE A 32 -4.81 -8.00 14.52
C ILE A 32 -4.68 -8.67 13.15
N LEU A 33 -4.49 -7.87 12.10
CA LEU A 33 -4.34 -8.37 10.73
C LEU A 33 -3.00 -9.08 10.52
N ARG A 34 -1.92 -8.62 11.15
CA ARG A 34 -0.65 -9.38 11.18
C ARG A 34 -0.83 -10.73 11.86
N ARG A 35 -1.55 -10.79 12.98
CA ARG A 35 -1.88 -12.06 13.63
C ARG A 35 -2.70 -13.00 12.73
N ALA A 36 -3.62 -12.46 11.92
CA ALA A 36 -4.33 -13.27 10.93
C ALA A 36 -3.36 -13.89 9.92
N LEU A 37 -2.38 -13.13 9.44
CA LEU A 37 -1.37 -13.60 8.49
C LEU A 37 -0.29 -14.50 9.12
N GLU A 38 -0.09 -14.43 10.44
CA GLU A 38 0.70 -15.42 11.17
C GLU A 38 0.01 -16.80 11.19
N LEU A 39 -1.33 -16.83 11.23
CA LEU A 39 -2.10 -18.08 11.20
C LEU A 39 -2.26 -18.62 9.78
N ASP A 40 -2.51 -17.74 8.80
CA ASP A 40 -2.55 -18.09 7.38
C ASP A 40 -1.86 -16.99 6.55
N PRO A 41 -0.60 -17.22 6.16
CA PRO A 41 0.15 -16.27 5.35
C PRO A 41 -0.42 -16.03 3.95
N THR A 42 -1.42 -16.79 3.50
CA THR A 42 -2.05 -16.67 2.18
C THR A 42 -3.45 -16.05 2.23
N PHE A 43 -3.91 -15.62 3.42
CA PHE A 43 -5.25 -15.11 3.59
C PHE A 43 -5.42 -13.69 3.01
N VAL A 44 -5.85 -13.64 1.75
CA VAL A 44 -6.01 -12.41 0.94
C VAL A 44 -6.80 -11.30 1.65
N PRO A 45 -7.94 -11.57 2.33
CA PRO A 45 -8.69 -10.50 2.98
C PRO A 45 -7.89 -9.77 4.07
N ALA A 46 -7.06 -10.50 4.83
CA ALA A 46 -6.21 -9.89 5.85
C ALA A 46 -5.06 -9.08 5.22
N MET A 47 -4.47 -9.54 4.11
CA MET A 47 -3.47 -8.77 3.39
C MET A 47 -4.03 -7.44 2.89
N ASN A 48 -5.19 -7.46 2.22
CA ASN A 48 -5.81 -6.24 1.72
C ASN A 48 -6.11 -5.25 2.86
N ASN A 49 -6.72 -5.71 3.95
CA ASN A 49 -7.00 -4.86 5.10
C ASN A 49 -5.72 -4.35 5.77
N LEU A 50 -4.65 -5.15 5.82
CA LEU A 50 -3.37 -4.74 6.39
C LEU A 50 -2.75 -3.62 5.55
N GLY A 51 -2.77 -3.75 4.23
CA GLY A 51 -2.34 -2.67 3.33
C GLY A 51 -3.11 -1.37 3.56
N VAL A 52 -4.43 -1.43 3.76
CA VAL A 52 -5.25 -0.25 4.07
C VAL A 52 -4.85 0.37 5.42
N ALA A 53 -4.63 -0.45 6.45
CA ALA A 53 -4.16 0.02 7.76
C ALA A 53 -2.81 0.74 7.64
N LEU A 54 -1.88 0.17 6.89
CA LEU A 54 -0.54 0.72 6.66
C LEU A 54 -0.58 2.03 5.87
N MET A 55 -1.44 2.14 4.84
CA MET A 55 -1.68 3.38 4.10
C MET A 55 -2.14 4.52 5.01
N GLY A 56 -3.12 4.24 5.88
CA GLY A 56 -3.64 5.23 6.83
C GLY A 56 -2.60 5.66 7.87
N ARG A 57 -1.63 4.81 8.18
CA ARG A 57 -0.51 5.11 9.08
C ARG A 57 0.68 5.79 8.40
N GLY A 58 0.61 6.05 7.10
CA GLY A 58 1.73 6.61 6.33
C GLY A 58 2.87 5.63 6.07
N LYS A 59 2.70 4.33 6.34
CA LYS A 59 3.69 3.29 6.03
C LYS A 59 3.52 2.82 4.58
N VAL A 60 3.61 3.74 3.64
CA VAL A 60 3.19 3.54 2.24
C VAL A 60 4.03 2.48 1.52
N GLY A 61 5.34 2.47 1.73
CA GLY A 61 6.23 1.45 1.16
C GLY A 61 5.87 0.03 1.61
N GLU A 62 5.56 -0.17 2.89
CA GLU A 62 5.13 -1.47 3.41
C GLU A 62 3.74 -1.85 2.85
N ALA A 63 2.81 -0.89 2.81
CA ALA A 63 1.48 -1.12 2.24
C ALA A 63 1.54 -1.60 0.79
N ARG A 64 2.41 -0.98 -0.03
CA ARG A 64 2.64 -1.39 -1.43
C ARG A 64 3.05 -2.85 -1.52
N VAL A 65 4.02 -3.29 -0.72
CA VAL A 65 4.49 -4.68 -0.73
C VAL A 65 3.36 -5.64 -0.35
N VAL A 66 2.59 -5.32 0.69
CA VAL A 66 1.45 -6.16 1.12
C VAL A 66 0.37 -6.24 0.04
N PHE A 67 0.04 -5.12 -0.62
CA PHE A 67 -0.93 -5.13 -1.73
C PHE A 67 -0.42 -5.91 -2.96
N GLN A 68 0.88 -5.90 -3.24
CA GLN A 68 1.46 -6.74 -4.31
C GLN A 68 1.31 -8.23 -3.99
N GLN A 69 1.53 -8.63 -2.73
CA GLN A 69 1.30 -10.01 -2.29
C GLN A 69 -0.18 -10.40 -2.40
N ALA A 70 -1.08 -9.54 -1.95
CA ALA A 70 -2.53 -9.77 -2.06
C ALA A 70 -2.95 -9.93 -3.53
N PHE A 71 -2.46 -9.06 -4.41
CA PHE A 71 -2.74 -9.12 -5.85
C PHE A 71 -2.22 -10.41 -6.46
N ALA A 72 -1.00 -10.82 -6.14
CA ALA A 72 -0.41 -12.06 -6.66
C ALA A 72 -1.18 -13.30 -6.19
N GLN A 73 -1.56 -13.34 -4.91
CA GLN A 73 -2.30 -14.46 -4.34
C GLN A 73 -3.73 -14.59 -4.90
N ASP A 74 -4.37 -13.46 -5.21
CA ASP A 74 -5.70 -13.38 -5.82
C ASP A 74 -5.66 -13.42 -7.36
N SER A 75 -4.48 -13.60 -7.95
CA SER A 75 -4.27 -13.52 -9.42
C SER A 75 -4.76 -12.21 -10.05
N GLY A 76 -4.94 -11.16 -9.24
CA GLY A 76 -5.44 -9.86 -9.66
C GLY A 76 -6.92 -9.82 -10.03
N GLU A 77 -7.75 -10.72 -9.50
CA GLU A 77 -9.18 -10.78 -9.80
C GLU A 77 -10.00 -9.70 -9.06
N THR A 78 -9.60 -9.31 -7.85
CA THR A 78 -10.34 -8.37 -7.01
C THR A 78 -10.02 -6.91 -7.36
N ASP A 79 -11.03 -6.17 -7.85
CA ASP A 79 -10.92 -4.76 -8.21
C ASP A 79 -10.43 -3.87 -7.07
N ALA A 80 -10.90 -4.12 -5.84
CA ALA A 80 -10.47 -3.36 -4.67
C ALA A 80 -8.96 -3.50 -4.40
N ILE A 81 -8.40 -4.70 -4.58
CA ILE A 81 -6.96 -4.95 -4.40
C ILE A 81 -6.17 -4.25 -5.51
N ARG A 82 -6.65 -4.30 -6.75
CA ARG A 82 -6.03 -3.60 -7.89
C ARG A 82 -5.98 -2.10 -7.66
N GLU A 83 -7.09 -1.50 -7.22
CA GLU A 83 -7.16 -0.06 -6.96
C GLU A 83 -6.29 0.34 -5.76
N ASN A 84 -6.34 -0.42 -4.67
CA ASN A 84 -5.49 -0.16 -3.50
C ASN A 84 -3.99 -0.23 -3.85
N LEU A 85 -3.59 -1.22 -4.66
CA LEU A 85 -2.21 -1.34 -5.13
C LEU A 85 -1.83 -0.14 -6.01
N ARG A 86 -2.70 0.28 -6.93
CA ARG A 86 -2.47 1.46 -7.79
C ARG A 86 -2.25 2.72 -6.96
N LEU A 87 -3.08 2.94 -5.94
CA LEU A 87 -2.96 4.07 -5.02
C LEU A 87 -1.68 4.02 -4.20
N ALA A 88 -1.30 2.84 -3.70
CA ALA A 88 -0.06 2.67 -2.94
C ALA A 88 1.19 2.92 -3.81
N ILE A 89 1.19 2.46 -5.06
CA ILE A 89 2.28 2.74 -6.02
C ILE A 89 2.39 4.25 -6.26
N ALA A 90 1.29 4.91 -6.65
CA ALA A 90 1.29 6.33 -6.94
C ALA A 90 1.76 7.18 -5.74
N LYS A 91 1.30 6.82 -4.53
CA LYS A 91 1.72 7.51 -3.31
C LYS A 91 3.20 7.24 -3.00
N SER A 92 3.67 6.01 -3.12
CA SER A 92 5.08 5.66 -2.89
C SER A 92 6.03 6.39 -3.85
N GLU A 93 5.61 6.58 -5.10
CA GLU A 93 6.38 7.33 -6.09
C GLU A 93 6.38 8.83 -5.74
N SER A 94 5.23 9.40 -5.38
CA SER A 94 5.17 10.80 -4.95
C SER A 94 6.06 11.10 -3.74
N GLU A 95 6.17 10.18 -2.79
CA GLU A 95 7.06 10.30 -1.64
C GLU A 95 8.54 10.16 -2.03
N ALA A 96 8.86 9.31 -3.02
CA ALA A 96 10.22 9.18 -3.56
C ALA A 96 10.66 10.41 -4.37
N TYR A 97 9.72 11.13 -5.00
CA TYR A 97 9.97 12.39 -5.71
C TYR A 97 9.79 13.65 -4.84
N ALA A 98 9.51 13.50 -3.55
CA ALA A 98 9.38 14.62 -2.61
C ALA A 98 10.72 15.13 -2.09
N ASP A 99 11.84 14.60 -2.58
CA ASP A 99 13.12 15.31 -2.48
C ASP A 99 12.92 16.72 -3.03
N PRO A 100 13.49 17.76 -2.38
CA PRO A 100 13.47 19.07 -2.99
C PRO A 100 14.16 18.88 -4.33
N VAL A 101 13.39 19.04 -5.41
CA VAL A 101 13.96 19.31 -6.72
C VAL A 101 14.90 20.45 -6.42
N GLU A 102 16.22 20.18 -6.35
CA GLU A 102 17.18 21.23 -6.62
C GLU A 102 16.65 21.78 -7.92
N GLU A 103 16.09 23.00 -7.89
CA GLU A 103 15.70 23.75 -9.07
C GLU A 103 17.00 23.90 -9.85
N ALA A 104 17.35 22.85 -10.56
CA ALA A 104 18.49 22.80 -11.41
C ALA A 104 18.09 23.79 -12.49
N ASN A 105 18.69 24.97 -12.38
CA ASN A 105 18.38 26.13 -13.18
C ASN A 105 18.80 25.83 -14.62
N PHE A 106 17.96 25.05 -15.31
CA PHE A 106 18.14 24.71 -16.69
C PHE A 106 17.40 25.73 -17.53
N SER A 107 18.13 26.42 -18.42
CA SER A 107 17.51 27.25 -19.44
C SER A 107 17.45 26.50 -20.75
N LEU A 108 16.26 26.44 -21.35
CA LEU A 108 16.07 25.88 -22.69
C LEU A 108 16.31 26.98 -23.73
N VAL A 109 17.32 26.81 -24.58
CA VAL A 109 17.65 27.78 -25.64
C VAL A 109 17.41 27.15 -27.00
N ARG A 110 16.50 27.73 -27.78
CA ARG A 110 16.23 27.27 -29.16
C ARG A 110 17.39 27.64 -30.08
N ARG A 111 17.93 26.67 -30.81
CA ARG A 111 19.13 26.80 -31.68
C ARG A 111 18.87 26.57 -33.17
N GLY A 112 17.62 26.48 -33.59
CA GLY A 112 17.26 26.30 -34.99
C GLY A 112 15.82 25.83 -35.15
N GLN A 113 15.45 25.34 -36.32
CA GLN A 113 14.17 24.64 -36.49
C GLN A 113 14.25 23.26 -35.82
N GLY A 114 13.66 23.15 -34.62
CA GLY A 114 13.53 21.88 -33.89
C GLY A 114 14.67 21.57 -32.92
N GLU A 115 15.75 22.35 -32.92
CA GLU A 115 16.88 22.16 -32.00
C GLU A 115 16.75 23.02 -30.74
N TYR A 116 16.95 22.38 -29.58
CA TYR A 116 16.95 23.02 -28.27
C TYR A 116 18.19 22.56 -27.48
N LEU A 117 18.88 23.50 -26.85
CA LEU A 117 19.96 23.24 -25.91
C LEU A 117 19.43 23.38 -24.48
N LEU A 118 19.73 22.40 -23.64
CA LEU A 118 19.50 22.46 -22.21
C LEU A 118 20.81 22.92 -21.56
N LEU A 119 20.80 24.12 -20.96
CA LEU A 119 21.98 24.69 -20.29
C LEU A 119 21.76 24.71 -18.79
N SER A 120 22.60 24.04 -18.00
CA SER A 120 22.65 24.23 -16.55
C SER A 120 23.40 25.52 -16.21
N ARG A 121 22.84 26.32 -15.31
CA ARG A 121 23.60 27.38 -14.63
C ARG A 121 24.20 26.78 -13.36
N LEU A 122 25.49 26.43 -13.43
CA LEU A 122 26.34 26.17 -12.25
C LEU A 122 26.64 27.49 -11.52
#